data_AF-A0A920T724-F1
#
_entry.id   AF-A0A920T724-F1
#
_cell.length_a   1.000
_cell.length_b   1.000
_cell.length_c   1.000
_cell.angle_alpha   90.00
_cell.angle_beta   90.00
_cell.angle_gamma   90.00
#
_symmetry.space_group_name_H-M   'P 1'
#
loop_
_entity.id
_entity.type
_entity.pdbx_description
1 polymer ?
#
loop_
_entity_poly.entity_id
_entity_poly.type
_entity_poly.pdbx_seq_one_letter_code
_entity_poly.pdbx_strand_id
1 'polypeptide(L)'
;MGCGNVYHFPKHKEDAFSVFSLFLMTGLAIIIFVNQDNPQPRERDYSYVGSFFAFSIWISIAVSAMGDYIRKFFKDKPIAKKVVVGSFVALVILMPGMMLKANYHEHDRSDNRLAWDYSYNILQSCEPNAILFTNGDNDTFPLWYLQEVEGIRKDVTVANLSLLNTEWYIRQLRDSRRGQLDRKAEN
;
A
#
# COMPACT_ATOMS: atom_id res chain seq x y z
N MET A 1 -20.40 11.51 -4.20
CA MET A 1 -20.22 12.45 -5.34
C MET A 1 -20.07 13.86 -4.76
N GLY A 2 -18.85 14.39 -4.73
CA GLY A 2 -18.51 15.62 -3.99
C GLY A 2 -18.83 16.92 -4.72
N CYS A 3 -18.89 18.01 -3.96
CA CYS A 3 -19.18 19.39 -4.41
C CYS A 3 -18.30 19.88 -5.58
N GLY A 4 -17.11 19.29 -5.78
CA GLY A 4 -16.23 19.61 -6.90
C GLY A 4 -16.77 19.19 -8.27
N ASN A 5 -17.51 18.08 -8.35
CA ASN A 5 -18.08 17.62 -9.61
C ASN A 5 -19.17 18.59 -10.13
N VAL A 6 -19.96 19.13 -9.20
CA VAL A 6 -21.02 20.11 -9.48
C VAL A 6 -20.45 21.45 -9.99
N TYR A 7 -19.24 21.82 -9.55
CA TYR A 7 -18.57 23.05 -10.02
C TYR A 7 -17.77 22.86 -11.32
N HIS A 8 -17.29 21.63 -11.58
CA HIS A 8 -16.48 21.30 -12.76
C HIS A 8 -17.32 21.20 -14.05
N PHE A 9 -18.42 20.43 -14.00
CA PHE A 9 -19.27 20.13 -15.16
C PHE A 9 -19.81 21.37 -15.90
N PRO A 10 -20.22 22.46 -15.23
CA PRO A 10 -20.73 23.65 -15.91
C PRO A 10 -19.65 24.45 -16.65
N LYS A 11 -18.38 24.37 -16.21
CA LYS A 11 -17.28 25.18 -16.75
C LYS A 11 -16.47 24.45 -17.82
N HIS A 12 -16.19 23.17 -17.62
CA HIS A 12 -15.34 22.35 -18.51
C HIS A 12 -15.95 20.95 -18.67
N LYS A 13 -16.89 20.81 -19.61
CA LYS A 13 -17.68 19.57 -19.79
C LYS A 13 -16.82 18.37 -20.24
N GLU A 14 -15.89 18.60 -21.15
CA GLU A 14 -15.03 17.56 -21.73
C GLU A 14 -14.03 17.00 -20.70
N ASP A 15 -13.38 17.89 -19.94
CA ASP A 15 -12.46 17.51 -18.86
C ASP A 15 -13.21 16.82 -17.72
N ALA A 16 -14.37 17.34 -17.33
CA ALA A 16 -15.21 16.73 -16.30
C ALA A 16 -15.66 15.31 -16.70
N PHE A 17 -16.04 15.12 -17.96
CA PHE A 17 -16.41 13.81 -18.49
C PHE A 17 -15.23 12.84 -18.50
N SER A 18 -14.04 13.32 -18.86
CA SER A 18 -12.80 12.52 -18.88
C SER A 18 -12.42 12.04 -17.47
N VAL A 19 -12.38 12.94 -16.49
CA VAL A 19 -12.08 12.60 -15.08
C VAL A 19 -13.16 11.68 -14.50
N PHE A 20 -14.43 11.90 -14.83
CA PHE A 20 -15.53 11.04 -14.40
C PHE A 20 -15.42 9.63 -14.99
N SER A 21 -15.09 9.52 -16.28
CA SER A 21 -14.88 8.24 -16.95
C SER A 21 -13.70 7.49 -16.33
N LEU A 22 -12.59 8.19 -16.06
CA LEU A 22 -11.45 7.63 -15.34
C LEU A 22 -11.86 7.07 -13.98
N PHE A 23 -12.62 7.84 -13.19
CA PHE A 23 -13.12 7.41 -11.88
C PHE A 23 -13.98 6.14 -11.97
N LEU A 24 -14.91 6.08 -12.92
CA LEU A 24 -15.77 4.90 -13.10
C LEU A 24 -14.98 3.67 -13.55
N MET A 25 -14.10 3.83 -14.54
CA MET A 25 -13.32 2.73 -15.11
C MET A 25 -12.27 2.18 -14.13
N THR A 26 -11.67 3.03 -13.31
CA THR A 26 -10.62 2.63 -12.34
C THR A 26 -11.15 2.39 -10.92
N GLY A 27 -12.46 2.49 -10.71
CA GLY A 27 -13.12 2.22 -9.45
C GLY A 27 -14.20 1.16 -9.63
N LEU A 28 -15.40 1.60 -10.01
CA LEU A 28 -16.58 0.74 -10.08
C LEU A 28 -16.44 -0.41 -11.08
N ALA A 29 -15.85 -0.17 -12.25
CA ALA A 29 -15.68 -1.20 -13.26
C ALA A 29 -14.72 -2.30 -12.79
N ILE A 30 -13.64 -1.95 -12.06
CA ILE A 30 -12.72 -2.93 -11.48
C ILE A 30 -13.43 -3.79 -10.44
N ILE A 31 -14.29 -3.20 -9.59
CA ILE A 31 -15.07 -3.96 -8.59
C ILE A 31 -15.92 -5.03 -9.27
N ILE A 32 -16.66 -4.64 -10.32
CA ILE A 32 -17.52 -5.57 -11.08
C ILE A 32 -16.69 -6.61 -11.82
N PHE A 33 -15.61 -6.20 -12.47
CA PHE A 33 -14.76 -7.08 -13.27
C PHE A 33 -14.04 -8.14 -12.43
N VAL A 34 -13.45 -7.73 -11.30
CA VAL A 34 -12.72 -8.64 -10.42
C VAL A 34 -13.69 -9.51 -9.62
N ASN A 35 -14.95 -9.07 -9.44
CA ASN A 35 -15.99 -9.76 -8.66
C ASN A 35 -15.42 -10.31 -7.34
N GLN A 36 -14.86 -9.39 -6.55
CA GLN A 36 -14.06 -9.72 -5.38
C GLN A 36 -14.85 -10.52 -4.32
N ASP A 37 -14.32 -11.68 -3.94
CA ASP A 37 -14.89 -12.53 -2.88
C ASP A 37 -14.86 -11.84 -1.50
N ASN A 38 -15.79 -12.21 -0.62
CA ASN A 38 -15.86 -11.74 0.77
C ASN A 38 -16.07 -12.96 1.69
N PRO A 39 -15.17 -13.25 2.65
CA PRO A 39 -14.08 -12.42 3.17
C PRO A 39 -12.77 -12.47 2.37
N GLN A 40 -12.05 -11.34 2.33
CA GLN A 40 -10.65 -11.29 1.89
C GLN A 40 -9.71 -11.28 3.09
N PRO A 41 -8.50 -11.88 2.95
CA PRO A 41 -7.49 -11.86 4.01
C PRO A 41 -6.88 -10.47 4.24
N ARG A 42 -7.06 -9.54 3.29
CA ARG A 42 -6.62 -8.15 3.38
C ARG A 42 -7.37 -7.26 2.41
N GLU A 43 -7.40 -5.96 2.71
CA GLU A 43 -7.91 -4.94 1.81
C GLU A 43 -7.01 -4.81 0.57
N ARG A 44 -7.63 -4.52 -0.58
CA ARG A 44 -6.96 -4.40 -1.89
C ARG A 44 -7.12 -3.02 -2.51
N ASP A 45 -7.02 -1.99 -1.67
CA ASP A 45 -7.24 -0.60 -2.06
C ASP A 45 -6.27 -0.11 -3.15
N TYR A 46 -5.10 -0.75 -3.25
CA TYR A 46 -4.12 -0.50 -4.31
C TYR A 46 -4.68 -0.73 -5.73
N SER A 47 -5.70 -1.57 -5.89
CA SER A 47 -6.38 -1.76 -7.18
C SER A 47 -7.18 -0.54 -7.62
N TYR A 48 -7.53 0.36 -6.69
CA TYR A 48 -8.41 1.51 -6.93
C TYR A 48 -7.68 2.86 -6.92
N VAL A 49 -6.34 2.86 -6.95
CA VAL A 49 -5.50 4.08 -6.92
C VAL A 49 -5.89 5.09 -8.00
N GLY A 50 -6.24 4.61 -9.21
CA GLY A 50 -6.71 5.48 -10.29
C GLY A 50 -7.98 6.28 -9.91
N SER A 51 -8.92 5.64 -9.20
CA SER A 51 -10.15 6.29 -8.76
C SER A 51 -9.89 7.30 -7.64
N PHE A 52 -8.94 7.02 -6.75
CA PHE A 52 -8.51 7.96 -5.71
C PHE A 52 -7.86 9.20 -6.33
N PHE A 53 -7.05 9.03 -7.39
CA PHE A 53 -6.47 10.15 -8.11
C PHE A 53 -7.55 11.03 -8.75
N ALA A 54 -8.51 10.44 -9.47
CA ALA A 54 -9.63 11.17 -10.04
C ALA A 54 -10.46 11.90 -8.97
N PHE A 55 -10.68 11.26 -7.82
CA PHE A 55 -11.37 11.88 -6.70
C PHE A 55 -10.59 13.07 -6.10
N SER A 56 -9.27 12.97 -6.00
CA SER A 56 -8.41 14.06 -5.50
C SER A 56 -8.48 15.32 -6.37
N ILE A 57 -8.62 15.16 -7.70
CA ILE A 57 -8.83 16.28 -8.63
C ILE A 57 -10.12 17.01 -8.28
N TRP A 58 -11.22 16.28 -8.00
CA TRP A 58 -12.47 16.92 -7.58
C TRP A 58 -12.37 17.60 -6.23
N ILE A 59 -11.61 17.06 -5.27
CA ILE A 59 -11.34 17.75 -4.00
C ILE A 59 -10.62 19.08 -4.27
N SER A 60 -9.60 19.08 -5.12
CA SER A 60 -8.87 20.30 -5.51
C SER A 60 -9.78 21.36 -6.13
N ILE A 61 -10.64 20.95 -7.08
CA ILE A 61 -11.62 21.84 -7.71
C ILE A 61 -12.62 22.37 -6.67
N ALA A 62 -13.06 21.54 -5.72
CA ALA A 62 -13.96 21.98 -4.64
C ALA A 62 -13.31 23.01 -3.72
N VAL A 63 -12.03 22.82 -3.36
CA VAL A 63 -11.27 23.77 -2.54
C VAL A 63 -11.08 25.10 -3.28
N SER A 64 -10.79 25.05 -4.58
CA SER A 64 -10.69 26.25 -5.43
C SER A 64 -12.03 27.01 -5.48
N ALA A 65 -13.14 26.29 -5.70
CA ALA A 65 -14.49 26.88 -5.69
C ALA A 65 -14.81 27.55 -4.36
N MET A 66 -14.46 26.90 -3.24
CA MET A 66 -14.64 27.48 -1.91
C MET A 66 -13.83 28.78 -1.74
N GLY A 67 -12.63 28.84 -2.28
CA GLY A 67 -11.82 30.06 -2.36
C GLY A 67 -12.52 31.19 -3.12
N ASP A 68 -13.12 30.89 -4.28
CA ASP A 68 -13.90 31.86 -5.07
C ASP A 68 -15.11 32.39 -4.28
N TYR A 69 -15.84 31.51 -3.60
CA TYR A 69 -16.99 31.89 -2.78
C TYR A 69 -16.60 32.80 -1.62
N ILE A 70 -15.49 32.49 -0.92
CA ILE A 70 -14.97 33.33 0.17
C ILE A 70 -14.59 34.72 -0.37
N ARG A 71 -13.91 34.79 -1.52
CA ARG A 71 -13.55 36.08 -2.15
C ARG A 71 -14.76 36.94 -2.48
N LYS A 72 -15.78 36.34 -3.10
CA LYS A 72 -17.05 37.02 -3.40
C LYS A 72 -17.77 37.49 -2.13
N PHE A 73 -17.80 36.66 -1.08
CA PHE A 73 -18.43 37.00 0.20
C PHE A 73 -17.80 38.26 0.83
N PHE A 74 -16.47 38.37 0.76
CA PHE A 74 -15.73 39.53 1.26
C PHE A 74 -15.59 40.67 0.25
N LYS A 75 -16.24 40.60 -0.91
CA LYS A 75 -16.19 41.59 -2.00
C LYS A 75 -14.74 41.94 -2.39
N ASP A 76 -13.88 40.93 -2.48
CA ASP A 76 -12.47 41.04 -2.88
C ASP A 76 -11.61 41.99 -2.02
N LYS A 77 -12.06 42.28 -0.80
CA LYS A 77 -11.24 43.02 0.18
C LYS A 77 -9.94 42.26 0.51
N PRO A 78 -8.87 42.95 0.94
CA PRO A 78 -7.59 42.30 1.29
C PRO A 78 -7.72 41.24 2.40
N ILE A 79 -8.75 41.33 3.24
CA ILE A 79 -9.09 40.30 4.24
C ILE A 79 -9.41 38.94 3.58
N ALA A 80 -10.02 38.93 2.40
CA ALA A 80 -10.44 37.72 1.70
C ALA A 80 -9.24 36.82 1.37
N LYS A 81 -8.15 37.43 0.88
CA LYS A 81 -6.91 36.69 0.56
C LYS A 81 -6.31 36.03 1.80
N LYS A 82 -6.32 36.73 2.95
CA LYS A 82 -5.84 36.19 4.22
C LYS A 82 -6.70 35.01 4.69
N VAL A 83 -8.03 35.13 4.59
CA VAL A 83 -8.97 34.06 4.96
C VAL A 83 -8.78 32.83 4.08
N VAL A 84 -8.69 32.99 2.76
CA VAL A 84 -8.47 31.86 1.83
C VAL A 84 -7.17 31.11 2.13
N VAL A 85 -6.06 31.84 2.30
CA VAL A 85 -4.76 31.24 2.65
C VAL A 85 -4.84 30.55 4.01
N GLY A 86 -5.42 31.21 5.01
CA GLY A 86 -5.60 30.63 6.35
C GLY A 86 -6.43 29.35 6.33
N SER A 87 -7.54 29.32 5.60
CA SER A 87 -8.37 28.13 5.46
C SER A 87 -7.64 26.99 4.75
N PHE A 88 -6.83 27.30 3.73
CA PHE A 88 -6.05 26.29 3.02
C PHE A 88 -4.98 25.67 3.91
N VAL A 89 -4.21 26.50 4.63
CA VAL A 89 -3.22 26.03 5.62
C VAL A 89 -3.89 25.17 6.70
N ALA A 90 -5.04 25.61 7.20
CA ALA A 90 -5.81 24.84 8.17
C ALA A 90 -6.23 23.47 7.61
N LEU A 91 -6.74 23.40 6.38
CA LEU A 91 -7.10 22.12 5.75
C LEU A 91 -5.91 21.17 5.60
N VAL A 92 -4.76 21.69 5.16
CA VAL A 92 -3.53 20.90 4.97
C VAL A 92 -3.01 20.31 6.29
N ILE A 93 -3.21 21.00 7.41
CA ILE A 93 -2.77 20.52 8.73
C ILE A 93 -3.84 19.64 9.39
N LEU A 94 -5.09 20.10 9.39
CA LEU A 94 -6.19 19.46 10.11
C LEU A 94 -6.61 18.15 9.47
N MET A 95 -6.64 18.03 8.13
CA MET A 95 -7.04 16.76 7.51
C MET A 95 -6.10 15.61 7.85
N PRO A 96 -4.78 15.68 7.59
CA PRO A 96 -3.86 14.61 7.96
C PRO A 96 -3.80 14.42 9.49
N GLY A 97 -3.85 15.50 10.27
CA GLY A 97 -3.84 15.42 11.73
C GLY A 97 -5.04 14.64 12.30
N MET A 98 -6.24 14.86 11.75
CA MET A 98 -7.45 14.12 12.13
C MET A 98 -7.40 12.67 11.67
N MET A 99 -6.92 12.40 10.45
CA MET A 99 -6.74 11.03 9.95
C MET A 99 -5.73 10.25 10.79
N LEU A 100 -4.62 10.89 11.15
CA LEU A 100 -3.62 10.31 12.05
C LEU A 100 -4.29 9.96 13.38
N LYS A 101 -4.96 10.92 14.03
CA LYS A 101 -5.62 10.67 15.33
C LYS A 101 -6.65 9.54 15.27
N ALA A 102 -7.48 9.49 14.22
CA ALA A 102 -8.54 8.51 14.11
C ALA A 102 -8.01 7.09 13.87
N ASN A 103 -6.98 6.96 13.04
CA ASN A 103 -6.54 5.65 12.54
C ASN A 103 -5.24 5.18 13.19
N TYR A 104 -4.60 5.98 14.05
CA TYR A 104 -3.28 5.67 14.62
C TYR A 104 -3.26 4.29 15.29
N HIS A 105 -4.24 4.03 16.16
CA HIS A 105 -4.25 2.79 16.93
C HIS A 105 -4.54 1.55 16.08
N GLU A 106 -5.47 1.66 15.13
CA GLU A 106 -5.81 0.54 14.22
C GLU A 106 -4.67 0.21 13.25
N HIS A 107 -3.83 1.19 12.93
CA HIS A 107 -2.69 1.02 12.02
C HIS A 107 -1.36 0.85 12.76
N ASP A 108 -1.36 0.90 14.09
CA ASP A 108 -0.18 0.61 14.88
C ASP A 108 0.14 -0.89 14.81
N ARG A 109 1.27 -1.21 14.17
CA ARG A 109 1.78 -2.58 14.02
C ARG A 109 3.05 -2.82 14.83
N SER A 110 3.36 -1.93 15.78
CA SER A 110 4.63 -1.96 16.54
C SER A 110 4.84 -3.26 17.30
N ASP A 111 3.77 -3.95 17.70
CA ASP A 111 3.84 -5.24 18.40
C ASP A 111 3.34 -6.43 17.56
N ASN A 112 3.20 -6.26 16.24
CA ASN A 112 2.83 -7.37 15.37
C ASN A 112 4.03 -8.29 15.12
N ARG A 113 4.25 -9.23 16.04
CA ARG A 113 5.32 -10.22 15.99
C ARG A 113 4.91 -11.55 15.36
N LEU A 114 3.65 -11.68 14.93
CA LEU A 114 3.08 -12.96 14.50
C LEU A 114 3.91 -13.64 13.39
N ALA A 115 4.28 -12.90 12.35
CA ALA A 115 5.09 -13.44 11.26
C ALA A 115 6.51 -13.82 11.70
N TRP A 116 7.08 -13.05 12.64
CA TRP A 116 8.41 -13.30 13.19
C TRP A 116 8.40 -14.55 14.08
N ASP A 117 7.51 -14.61 15.07
CA ASP A 117 7.40 -15.72 16.03
C ASP A 117 7.05 -17.05 15.34
N TYR A 118 6.11 -17.00 14.38
CA TYR A 118 5.74 -18.15 13.57
C TYR A 118 6.95 -18.74 12.82
N SER A 119 7.72 -17.88 12.15
CA SER A 119 8.88 -18.29 11.35
C SER A 119 10.04 -18.75 12.22
N TYR A 120 10.24 -18.09 13.36
CA TYR A 120 11.25 -18.47 14.33
C TYR A 120 10.98 -19.88 14.84
N ASN A 121 9.76 -20.15 15.27
CA ASN A 121 9.37 -21.48 15.78
C ASN A 121 9.52 -22.57 14.73
N ILE A 122 9.18 -22.30 13.47
CA ILE A 122 9.39 -23.23 12.35
C ILE A 122 10.87 -23.54 12.18
N LEU A 123 11.72 -22.52 12.05
CA LEU A 123 13.15 -22.73 11.84
C LEU A 123 13.79 -23.49 13.01
N GLN A 124 13.43 -23.16 14.26
CA GLN A 124 13.98 -23.84 15.43
C GLN A 124 13.56 -25.32 15.52
N SER A 125 12.39 -25.67 15.00
CA SER A 125 11.89 -27.05 15.00
C SER A 125 12.55 -27.94 13.93
N CYS A 126 13.24 -27.35 12.95
CA CYS A 126 13.94 -28.10 11.92
C CYS A 126 15.21 -28.78 12.45
N GLU A 127 15.52 -29.97 11.94
CA GLU A 127 16.82 -30.63 12.16
C GLU A 127 17.98 -29.84 11.51
N PRO A 128 19.23 -30.02 11.97
CA PRO A 128 20.39 -29.37 11.37
C PRO A 128 20.54 -29.66 9.87
N ASN A 129 20.69 -28.61 9.05
CA ASN A 129 20.77 -28.69 7.58
C ASN A 129 19.51 -29.27 6.89
N ALA A 130 18.35 -29.22 7.54
CA ALA A 130 17.10 -29.66 6.94
C ALA A 130 16.73 -28.86 5.68
N ILE A 131 15.87 -29.45 4.84
CA ILE A 131 15.24 -28.77 3.71
C ILE A 131 13.78 -28.55 4.05
N LEU A 132 13.40 -27.29 4.19
CA LEU A 132 12.03 -26.88 4.49
C LEU A 132 11.35 -26.45 3.18
N PHE A 133 10.25 -27.12 2.84
CA PHE A 133 9.44 -26.78 1.67
C PHE A 133 8.30 -25.85 2.07
N THR A 134 8.17 -24.74 1.35
CA THR A 134 7.13 -23.71 1.55
C THR A 134 6.37 -23.48 0.26
N ASN A 135 5.20 -22.85 0.33
CA ASN A 135 4.35 -22.59 -0.81
C ASN A 135 3.72 -21.20 -0.76
N GLY A 136 4.43 -20.24 -1.34
CA GLY A 136 3.97 -18.86 -1.50
C GLY A 136 4.78 -17.86 -0.67
N ASP A 137 4.30 -16.63 -0.65
CA ASP A 137 5.07 -15.52 -0.09
C ASP A 137 4.95 -15.44 1.43
N ASN A 138 3.75 -15.74 1.97
CA ASN A 138 3.43 -15.54 3.38
C ASN A 138 4.15 -16.50 4.34
N ASP A 139 4.49 -17.70 3.87
CA ASP A 139 5.26 -18.69 4.64
C ASP A 139 6.76 -18.61 4.31
N THR A 140 7.13 -18.26 3.08
CA THR A 140 8.54 -18.18 2.66
C THR A 140 9.25 -16.91 3.11
N PHE A 141 8.66 -15.73 2.88
CA PHE A 141 9.37 -14.47 3.07
C PHE A 141 9.73 -14.17 4.51
N PRO A 142 8.85 -14.43 5.50
CA PRO A 142 9.22 -14.30 6.90
C PRO A 142 10.40 -15.20 7.31
N LEU A 143 10.49 -16.42 6.77
CA LEU A 143 11.64 -17.31 7.01
C LEU A 143 12.92 -16.74 6.41
N TRP A 144 12.89 -16.29 5.15
CA TRP A 144 14.04 -15.65 4.51
C TRP A 144 14.48 -14.38 5.21
N TYR A 145 13.55 -13.59 5.74
CA TYR A 145 13.89 -12.42 6.56
C TYR A 145 14.74 -12.84 7.77
N LEU A 146 14.31 -13.86 8.52
CA LEU A 146 15.07 -14.36 9.66
C LEU A 146 16.45 -14.88 9.26
N GLN A 147 16.58 -15.51 8.10
CA GLN A 147 17.86 -16.04 7.62
C GLN A 147 18.79 -14.96 7.08
N GLU A 148 18.31 -14.09 6.20
CA GLU A 148 19.14 -13.12 5.47
C GLU A 148 19.42 -11.87 6.29
N VAL A 149 18.45 -11.40 7.08
CA VAL A 149 18.56 -10.17 7.87
C VAL A 149 18.99 -10.48 9.31
N GLU A 150 18.22 -11.31 10.02
CA GLU A 150 18.48 -11.59 11.46
C GLU A 150 19.59 -12.64 11.68
N GLY A 151 19.95 -13.37 10.63
CA GLY A 151 21.02 -14.36 10.68
C GLY A 151 20.69 -15.68 11.39
N ILE A 152 19.41 -15.97 11.60
CA ILE A 152 18.92 -17.11 12.38
C ILE A 152 18.81 -18.34 11.49
N ARG A 153 19.33 -19.49 11.96
CA ARG A 153 19.19 -20.81 11.31
C ARG A 153 19.47 -20.80 9.79
N LYS A 154 20.57 -20.14 9.38
CA LYS A 154 21.05 -20.13 7.99
C LYS A 154 21.39 -21.52 7.44
N ASP A 155 21.52 -22.52 8.31
CA ASP A 155 21.79 -23.91 7.94
C ASP A 155 20.59 -24.59 7.27
N VAL A 156 19.36 -24.21 7.62
CA VAL A 156 18.15 -24.78 7.03
C VAL A 156 17.96 -24.21 5.64
N THR A 157 17.70 -25.05 4.63
CA THR A 157 17.37 -24.52 3.31
C THR A 157 15.86 -24.38 3.14
N VAL A 158 15.39 -23.16 2.90
CA VAL A 158 13.98 -22.87 2.60
C VAL A 158 13.76 -22.87 1.09
N ALA A 159 12.98 -23.83 0.60
CA ALA A 159 12.66 -24.05 -0.80
C ALA A 159 11.18 -23.76 -1.10
N ASN A 160 10.90 -22.66 -1.77
CA ASN A 160 9.56 -22.26 -2.18
C ASN A 160 9.14 -23.02 -3.45
N LEU A 161 8.13 -23.88 -3.32
CA LEU A 161 7.63 -24.73 -4.39
C LEU A 161 7.05 -23.95 -5.57
N SER A 162 6.43 -22.79 -5.34
CA SER A 162 5.91 -21.93 -6.40
C SER A 162 7.04 -21.36 -7.27
N LEU A 163 8.19 -21.08 -6.67
CA LEU A 163 9.37 -20.57 -7.39
C LEU A 163 10.24 -21.67 -8.00
N LEU A 164 10.17 -22.92 -7.51
CA LEU A 164 10.92 -24.05 -8.07
C LEU A 164 10.58 -24.35 -9.53
N ASN A 165 9.48 -23.84 -10.06
CA ASN A 165 9.15 -23.92 -11.49
C ASN A 165 9.97 -22.95 -12.35
N THR A 166 10.84 -22.13 -11.74
CA THR A 166 11.65 -21.12 -12.45
C THR A 166 13.14 -21.48 -12.40
N GLU A 167 13.80 -21.46 -13.56
CA GLU A 167 15.22 -21.85 -13.66
C GLU A 167 16.14 -20.99 -12.79
N TRP A 168 15.86 -19.69 -12.70
CA TRP A 168 16.69 -18.76 -11.93
C TRP A 168 16.69 -19.12 -10.45
N TYR A 169 15.54 -19.53 -9.91
CA TYR A 169 15.40 -19.86 -8.50
C TYR A 169 16.11 -21.18 -8.17
N ILE A 170 16.00 -22.17 -9.06
CA ILE A 170 16.74 -23.44 -8.92
C ILE A 170 18.26 -23.16 -8.89
N ARG A 171 18.76 -22.31 -9.80
CA ARG A 171 20.19 -21.93 -9.84
C ARG A 171 20.60 -21.20 -8.57
N GLN A 172 19.80 -20.24 -8.12
CA GLN A 172 20.05 -19.50 -6.87
C GLN A 172 20.13 -20.44 -5.66
N LEU A 173 19.19 -21.38 -5.53
CA LEU A 173 19.15 -22.32 -4.41
C LEU A 173 20.34 -23.30 -4.41
N ARG A 174 20.79 -23.71 -5.60
CA ARG A 174 21.98 -24.56 -5.76
C ARG A 174 23.25 -23.81 -5.37
N ASP A 175 23.39 -22.59 -5.87
CA ASP A 175 24.63 -21.80 -5.72
C ASP A 175 24.78 -21.26 -4.29
N SER A 176 23.67 -20.89 -3.64
CA SER A 176 23.68 -20.49 -2.22
C SER A 176 24.13 -21.63 -1.30
N ARG A 177 23.67 -22.88 -1.54
CA ARG A 177 24.11 -24.05 -0.77
C ARG A 177 25.58 -24.40 -0.97
N ARG A 178 26.09 -24.30 -2.21
CA ARG A 178 27.52 -24.54 -2.48
C ARG A 178 28.40 -23.63 -1.62
N GLY A 179 28.09 -22.34 -1.60
CA GLY A 179 28.80 -21.38 -0.75
C GLY A 179 28.69 -21.64 0.76
N GLN A 180 27.73 -22.46 1.24
CA GLN A 180 27.66 -22.88 2.65
C GLN A 180 28.48 -24.14 2.94
N LEU A 181 28.56 -25.09 1.99
CA LEU A 181 29.39 -26.29 2.10
C LEU A 181 30.87 -25.95 2.02
N ASP A 182 31.25 -25.07 1.09
CA ASP A 182 32.65 -24.64 0.91
C ASP A 182 33.17 -23.92 2.17
N ARG A 183 32.35 -23.05 2.77
CA ARG A 183 32.66 -22.38 4.05
C ARG A 183 32.75 -23.32 5.27
N LYS A 184 32.12 -24.49 5.21
CA LYS A 184 32.25 -25.54 6.25
C LYS A 184 33.47 -26.42 6.03
N ALA A 185 34.00 -26.52 4.81
CA ALA A 185 35.22 -27.28 4.51
C ALA A 185 36.51 -26.50 4.84
N GLU A 186 36.41 -25.17 4.95
CA GLU A 186 37.53 -24.27 5.27
C GLU A 186 37.73 -24.02 6.78
N ASN A 187 36.80 -24.47 7.65
CA ASN A 187 36.88 -24.37 9.11
C ASN A 187 37.04 -25.75 9.74
#